data_AF-A0A8C5TQH1-F1
#
_entry.id   AF-A0A8C5TQH1-F1
#
_cell.length_a   1.000
_cell.length_b   1.000
_cell.length_c   1.000
_cell.angle_alpha   90.00
_cell.angle_beta   90.00
_cell.angle_gamma   90.00
#
_symmetry.space_group_name_H-M   'P 1'
#
loop_
_entity.id
_entity.type
_entity.pdbx_description
1 polymer ?
#
loop_
_entity_poly.entity_id
_entity_poly.type
_entity_poly.pdbx_seq_one_letter_code
_entity_poly.pdbx_strand_id
1 'polypeptide(L)'
;MAAPEEELFCGVSVCPFAQALVTELYRFRDTLTPRDPPGDRSRDPADPGDPLVAEMEKTLKLMEEIQVSPEGRGRALVLRARALGVAPEVGGARAELMLGHALKLDPALGVAWRQLGEQRWRRGDLRGARVIGE
;
A
#
# COMPACT_ATOMS: atom_id res chain seq x y z
N MET A 1 -30.27 -20.18 -16.12
CA MET A 1 -29.86 -18.83 -16.55
C MET A 1 -28.81 -18.38 -15.56
N ALA A 2 -27.58 -18.85 -15.75
CA ALA A 2 -26.45 -18.55 -14.88
C ALA A 2 -25.80 -17.27 -15.41
N ALA A 3 -25.57 -16.31 -14.52
CA ALA A 3 -24.86 -15.07 -14.84
C ALA A 3 -23.47 -15.39 -15.41
N PRO A 4 -22.97 -14.63 -16.40
CA PRO A 4 -21.54 -14.69 -16.71
C PRO A 4 -20.82 -14.11 -15.49
N GLU A 5 -20.20 -14.98 -14.70
CA GLU A 5 -19.14 -14.61 -13.79
C GLU A 5 -18.06 -13.96 -14.66
N GLU A 6 -18.06 -12.63 -14.73
CA GLU A 6 -17.04 -11.86 -15.42
C GLU A 6 -15.69 -12.37 -14.92
N GLU A 7 -15.01 -13.10 -15.79
CA GLU A 7 -13.71 -13.68 -15.57
C GLU A 7 -12.72 -12.53 -15.29
N LEU A 8 -12.62 -12.16 -14.03
CA LEU A 8 -11.53 -11.36 -13.45
C LEU A 8 -10.24 -12.19 -13.40
N PHE A 9 -9.94 -12.91 -14.49
CA PHE A 9 -8.65 -13.53 -14.71
C PHE A 9 -7.76 -12.50 -15.40
N CYS A 10 -7.12 -11.65 -14.59
CA CYS A 10 -6.07 -10.78 -15.09
C CYS A 10 -4.79 -11.61 -15.26
N GLY A 11 -4.67 -12.26 -16.42
CA GLY A 11 -3.45 -12.92 -16.85
C GLY A 11 -2.31 -11.92 -16.99
N VAL A 12 -1.23 -12.14 -16.22
CA VAL A 12 0.11 -11.51 -16.32
C VAL A 12 0.18 -9.99 -16.03
N SER A 13 -0.90 -9.24 -16.22
CA SER A 13 -0.99 -7.83 -15.86
C SER A 13 -1.55 -7.70 -14.45
N VAL A 14 -0.80 -7.03 -13.56
CA VAL A 14 -1.35 -6.60 -12.28
C VAL A 14 -2.60 -5.79 -12.58
N CYS A 15 -3.76 -6.18 -12.05
CA CYS A 15 -5.04 -5.55 -12.37
C CYS A 15 -4.89 -4.01 -12.39
N PRO A 16 -5.09 -3.35 -13.55
CA PRO A 16 -5.07 -1.88 -13.61
C PRO A 16 -6.07 -1.28 -12.61
N PHE A 17 -7.11 -2.05 -12.27
CA PHE A 17 -8.07 -1.74 -11.22
C PHE A 17 -7.42 -1.58 -9.83
N ALA A 18 -6.53 -2.48 -9.42
CA ALA A 18 -5.84 -2.38 -8.13
C ALA A 18 -4.91 -1.15 -8.08
N GLN A 19 -4.27 -0.80 -9.20
CA GLN A 19 -3.46 0.42 -9.29
C GLN A 19 -4.33 1.69 -9.26
N ALA A 20 -5.49 1.65 -9.92
CA ALA A 20 -6.44 2.76 -9.93
C ALA A 20 -6.97 3.03 -8.51
N LEU A 21 -7.34 1.98 -7.77
CA LEU A 21 -7.77 2.11 -6.37
C LEU A 21 -6.71 2.78 -5.48
N VAL A 22 -5.46 2.33 -5.57
CA VAL A 22 -4.35 2.98 -4.84
C VAL A 22 -4.17 4.43 -5.28
N THR A 23 -4.29 4.73 -6.58
CA THR A 23 -4.15 6.09 -7.09
C THR A 23 -5.23 7.01 -6.56
N GLU A 24 -6.49 6.55 -6.54
CA GLU A 24 -7.62 7.29 -5.99
C GLU A 24 -7.48 7.48 -4.48
N LEU A 25 -6.99 6.48 -3.73
CA LEU A 25 -6.71 6.62 -2.30
C LEU A 25 -5.69 7.73 -2.02
N TYR A 26 -4.62 7.81 -2.82
CA TYR A 26 -3.63 8.87 -2.69
C TYR A 26 -4.18 10.25 -3.08
N ARG A 27 -5.08 10.32 -4.09
CA ARG A 27 -5.81 11.56 -4.42
C ARG A 27 -6.72 11.99 -3.29
N PHE A 28 -7.48 11.06 -2.71
CA PHE A 28 -8.36 11.32 -1.57
C PHE A 28 -7.58 11.88 -0.38
N ARG A 29 -6.42 11.29 -0.05
CA ARG A 29 -5.51 11.87 0.95
C ARG A 29 -5.14 13.32 0.63
N ASP A 30 -4.78 13.60 -0.61
CA ASP A 30 -4.41 14.94 -1.06
C ASP A 30 -5.58 15.94 -0.90
N THR A 31 -6.83 15.49 -1.10
CA THR A 31 -8.03 16.31 -0.86
C THR A 31 -8.35 16.53 0.62
N LEU A 32 -8.02 15.56 1.48
CA LEU A 32 -8.22 15.66 2.93
C LEU A 32 -7.21 16.58 3.60
N THR A 33 -6.06 16.81 2.96
CA THR A 33 -5.04 17.73 3.46
C THR A 33 -5.41 19.12 2.94
N PRO A 34 -5.95 20.04 3.75
CA PRO A 34 -6.21 21.38 3.28
C PRO A 34 -4.88 21.97 2.84
N ARG A 35 -4.86 22.48 1.61
CA ARG A 35 -3.77 23.26 1.06
C ARG A 35 -3.75 24.60 1.82
N ASP A 36 -3.13 24.62 3.02
CA ASP A 36 -2.75 25.74 3.95
C ASP A 36 -3.47 25.78 5.34
N PRO A 37 -2.88 26.34 6.45
CA PRO A 37 -1.58 26.11 7.13
C PRO A 37 -1.82 25.35 8.49
N PRO A 38 -0.93 25.35 9.54
CA PRO A 38 -0.97 24.37 10.65
C PRO A 38 -2.08 24.69 11.67
N GLY A 39 -3.32 24.45 11.29
CA GLY A 39 -4.51 24.92 11.99
C GLY A 39 -5.46 23.83 12.43
N ASP A 40 -5.02 22.58 12.61
CA ASP A 40 -5.63 21.63 13.55
C ASP A 40 -4.66 20.45 13.74
N ARG A 41 -3.81 20.52 14.77
CA ARG A 41 -2.86 19.44 15.13
C ARG A 41 -3.49 18.41 16.08
N SER A 42 -4.81 18.38 16.20
CA SER A 42 -5.51 17.51 17.15
C SER A 42 -6.06 16.23 16.52
N ARG A 43 -5.91 16.07 15.20
CA ARG A 43 -6.31 14.83 14.52
C ARG A 43 -5.23 13.78 14.71
N ASP A 44 -5.49 12.84 15.61
CA ASP A 44 -4.63 11.69 15.84
C ASP A 44 -4.52 10.89 14.53
N PRO A 45 -3.35 10.86 13.86
CA PRO A 45 -3.18 10.15 12.59
C PRO A 45 -3.26 8.61 12.75
N ALA A 46 -3.31 8.14 14.00
CA ALA A 46 -3.55 6.76 14.39
C ALA A 46 -5.03 6.48 14.77
N ASP A 47 -5.91 7.48 14.72
CA ASP A 47 -7.32 7.30 15.05
C ASP A 47 -8.01 6.40 14.00
N PRO A 48 -8.61 5.26 14.39
CA PRO A 48 -9.31 4.39 13.46
C PRO A 48 -10.60 5.02 12.91
N GLY A 49 -11.09 6.11 13.50
CA GLY A 49 -12.18 6.94 12.99
C GLY A 49 -11.74 7.99 11.96
N ASP A 50 -10.45 8.06 11.63
CA ASP A 50 -9.94 8.93 10.58
C ASP A 50 -10.50 8.49 9.21
N PRO A 51 -11.19 9.37 8.45
CA PRO A 51 -11.74 9.02 7.14
C PRO A 51 -10.69 8.53 6.13
N LEU A 52 -9.41 8.87 6.32
CA LEU A 52 -8.31 8.32 5.53
C LEU A 52 -8.07 6.85 5.85
N VAL A 53 -8.07 6.48 7.13
CA VAL A 53 -7.90 5.09 7.59
C VAL A 53 -9.10 4.25 7.14
N ALA A 54 -10.31 4.80 7.22
CA ALA A 54 -11.52 4.14 6.74
C ALA A 54 -11.49 3.87 5.22
N GLU A 55 -11.13 4.86 4.40
CA GLU A 55 -10.99 4.66 2.94
C GLU A 55 -9.81 3.73 2.59
N MET A 56 -8.72 3.74 3.38
CA MET A 56 -7.63 2.79 3.24
C MET A 56 -8.10 1.35 3.47
N GLU A 57 -8.79 1.06 4.57
CA GLU A 57 -9.30 -0.28 4.90
C GLU A 57 -10.31 -0.77 3.85
N LYS A 58 -11.19 0.11 3.38
CA LYS A 58 -12.12 -0.17 2.28
C LYS A 58 -11.36 -0.51 0.99
N THR A 59 -10.32 0.25 0.67
CA THR A 59 -9.46 -0.01 -0.51
C THR A 59 -8.79 -1.38 -0.39
N LEU A 60 -8.26 -1.74 0.78
CA LEU A 60 -7.64 -3.04 1.01
C LEU A 60 -8.63 -4.19 0.82
N LYS A 61 -9.85 -4.06 1.35
CA LYS A 61 -10.90 -5.05 1.20
C LYS A 61 -11.26 -5.28 -0.27
N LEU A 62 -11.44 -4.20 -1.04
CA LEU A 62 -11.67 -4.28 -2.49
C LEU A 62 -10.51 -4.98 -3.20
N MET A 63 -9.26 -4.70 -2.79
CA MET A 63 -8.09 -5.35 -3.37
C MET A 63 -7.94 -6.82 -2.98
N GLU A 64 -8.55 -7.29 -1.89
CA GLU A 64 -8.61 -8.70 -1.49
C GLU A 64 -9.64 -9.50 -2.30
N GLU A 65 -10.73 -8.85 -2.71
CA GLU A 65 -11.77 -9.46 -3.56
C GLU A 65 -11.29 -9.67 -5.01
N ILE A 66 -10.28 -8.92 -5.46
CA ILE A 66 -9.67 -9.11 -6.78
C ILE A 66 -8.89 -10.42 -6.80
N GLN A 67 -9.33 -11.35 -7.64
CA GLN A 67 -8.57 -12.57 -7.92
C GLN A 67 -7.29 -12.23 -8.71
N VAL A 68 -6.14 -12.65 -8.19
CA VAL A 68 -4.83 -12.39 -8.80
C VAL A 68 -4.17 -13.70 -9.21
N SER A 69 -3.63 -13.73 -10.42
CA SER A 69 -2.81 -14.86 -10.90
C SER A 69 -1.62 -15.12 -9.96
N PRO A 70 -1.12 -16.36 -9.87
CA PRO A 70 0.01 -16.69 -9.00
C PRO A 70 1.26 -15.84 -9.30
N GLU A 71 1.51 -15.50 -10.57
CA GLU A 71 2.62 -14.63 -10.99
C GLU A 71 2.40 -13.16 -10.59
N GLY A 72 1.13 -12.72 -10.54
CA GLY A 72 0.75 -11.36 -10.14
C GLY A 72 0.67 -11.15 -8.62
N ARG A 73 0.66 -12.22 -7.81
CA ARG A 73 0.47 -12.15 -6.34
C ARG A 73 1.51 -11.27 -5.65
N GLY A 74 2.79 -11.41 -6.00
CA GLY A 74 3.86 -10.59 -5.41
C GLY A 74 3.62 -9.10 -5.67
N ARG A 75 3.24 -8.75 -6.90
CA ARG A 75 2.94 -7.35 -7.28
C ARG A 75 1.67 -6.82 -6.62
N ALA A 76 0.65 -7.66 -6.45
CA ALA A 76 -0.57 -7.28 -5.74
C ALA A 76 -0.29 -6.98 -4.26
N LEU A 77 0.57 -7.76 -3.61
CA LEU A 77 1.00 -7.49 -2.23
C LEU A 77 1.75 -6.15 -2.11
N VAL A 78 2.58 -5.79 -3.10
CA VAL A 78 3.23 -4.47 -3.15
C VAL A 78 2.21 -3.35 -3.25
N LEU A 79 1.16 -3.51 -4.07
CA LEU A 79 0.11 -2.49 -4.17
C LEU A 79 -0.68 -2.34 -2.86
N ARG A 80 -0.99 -3.46 -2.17
CA ARG A 80 -1.65 -3.42 -0.86
C ARG A 80 -0.75 -2.74 0.19
N ALA A 81 0.54 -3.05 0.20
CA ALA A 81 1.50 -2.35 1.05
C ALA A 81 1.55 -0.84 0.75
N ARG A 82 1.43 -0.46 -0.52
CA ARG A 82 1.40 0.94 -0.92
C ARG A 82 0.12 1.66 -0.46
N ALA A 83 -1.03 0.98 -0.46
CA ALA A 83 -2.27 1.51 0.13
C ALA A 83 -2.10 1.75 1.63
N LEU A 84 -1.52 0.80 2.36
CA LEU A 84 -1.19 0.93 3.78
C LEU A 84 -0.23 2.10 4.08
N GLY A 85 0.61 2.46 3.11
CA GLY A 85 1.51 3.61 3.21
C GLY A 85 0.82 4.98 3.22
N VAL A 86 -0.50 5.05 2.99
CA VAL A 86 -1.26 6.31 3.07
C VAL A 86 -1.40 6.81 4.51
N ALA A 87 -1.48 5.88 5.46
CA ALA A 87 -1.56 6.11 6.90
C ALA A 87 -0.49 5.28 7.60
N PRO A 88 0.80 5.72 7.58
CA PRO A 88 1.92 4.91 8.08
C PRO A 88 1.81 4.55 9.56
N GLU A 89 1.16 5.37 10.38
CA GLU A 89 0.96 5.12 11.82
C GLU A 89 0.13 3.87 12.09
N VAL A 90 -0.87 3.60 11.25
CA VAL A 90 -1.74 2.42 11.35
C VAL A 90 -1.23 1.28 10.45
N GLY A 91 -0.84 1.62 9.22
CA GLY A 91 -0.55 0.66 8.16
C GLY A 91 0.91 0.23 8.03
N GLY A 92 1.87 0.94 8.64
CA GLY A 92 3.31 0.74 8.40
C GLY A 92 3.80 -0.68 8.70
N ALA A 93 3.50 -1.21 9.88
CA ALA A 93 3.89 -2.56 10.27
C ALA A 93 3.28 -3.63 9.35
N ARG A 94 2.00 -3.44 8.96
CA ARG A 94 1.29 -4.34 8.05
C ARG A 94 1.85 -4.23 6.62
N ALA A 95 2.26 -3.04 6.19
CA ALA A 95 2.90 -2.81 4.90
C ALA A 95 4.24 -3.56 4.80
N GLU A 96 5.07 -3.50 5.84
CA GLU A 96 6.34 -4.23 5.89
C GLU A 96 6.15 -5.75 5.80
N LEU A 97 5.14 -6.28 6.49
CA LEU A 97 4.82 -7.71 6.44
C LEU A 97 4.39 -8.12 5.02
N MET A 98 3.55 -7.32 4.36
CA MET A 98 3.10 -7.55 2.99
C MET A 98 4.26 -7.47 1.98
N LEU A 99 5.19 -6.52 2.15
CA LEU A 99 6.39 -6.41 1.32
C LEU A 99 7.34 -7.58 1.53
N GLY A 100 7.54 -8.03 2.78
CA GLY A 100 8.32 -9.23 3.08
C GLY A 100 7.71 -10.48 2.44
N HIS A 101 6.38 -10.59 2.43
CA HIS A 101 5.68 -11.68 1.74
C HIS A 101 5.84 -11.57 0.22
N ALA A 102 5.74 -10.36 -0.35
CA ALA A 102 5.98 -10.13 -1.78
C ALA A 102 7.38 -10.58 -2.21
N LEU A 103 8.40 -10.29 -1.41
CA LEU A 103 9.80 -10.67 -1.66
C LEU A 103 10.07 -12.18 -1.50
N LYS A 104 9.31 -12.87 -0.64
CA LYS A 104 9.35 -14.34 -0.56
C LYS A 104 8.79 -14.99 -1.81
N LEU A 105 7.79 -14.38 -2.45
CA LEU A 105 7.19 -14.87 -3.69
C LEU A 105 8.04 -14.51 -4.91
N ASP A 106 8.55 -13.27 -4.96
CA ASP A 106 9.39 -12.77 -6.03
C ASP A 106 10.51 -11.89 -5.46
N PRO A 107 11.72 -12.44 -5.21
CA PRO A 107 12.84 -11.68 -4.68
C PRO A 107 13.42 -10.67 -5.69
N ALA A 108 13.12 -10.82 -6.98
CA ALA A 108 13.56 -9.90 -8.04
C ALA A 108 12.67 -8.64 -8.12
N LEU A 109 11.64 -8.55 -7.29
CA LEU A 109 10.70 -7.44 -7.27
C LEU A 109 11.33 -6.17 -6.65
N GLY A 110 12.14 -5.46 -7.45
CA GLY A 110 12.89 -4.27 -7.00
C GLY A 110 12.04 -3.15 -6.40
N VAL A 111 10.77 -3.03 -6.81
CA VAL A 111 9.82 -2.08 -6.22
C VAL A 111 9.51 -2.41 -4.76
N ALA A 112 9.45 -3.69 -4.38
CA ALA A 112 9.18 -4.11 -3.01
C ALA A 112 10.35 -3.75 -2.09
N TRP A 113 11.58 -4.00 -2.53
CA TRP A 113 12.79 -3.60 -1.81
C TRP A 113 12.86 -2.08 -1.59
N ARG A 114 12.55 -1.29 -2.63
CA ARG A 114 12.53 0.18 -2.53
C ARG A 114 11.50 0.65 -1.48
N GLN A 115 10.29 0.13 -1.54
CA GLN A 115 9.22 0.47 -0.59
C GLN A 115 9.59 0.06 0.84
N LEU A 116 10.18 -1.12 1.02
CA LEU A 116 10.61 -1.59 2.34
C LEU A 116 11.72 -0.70 2.92
N GLY A 117 12.66 -0.27 2.09
CA GLY A 117 13.69 0.70 2.47
C GLY A 117 13.12 2.04 2.90
N GLU A 118 12.13 2.57 2.15
CA GLU A 118 11.43 3.82 2.50
C GLU A 118 10.70 3.73 3.84
N GLN A 119 10.00 2.61 4.11
CA GLN A 119 9.31 2.38 5.39
C GLN A 119 10.30 2.36 6.56
N ARG A 120 11.40 1.61 6.43
CA ARG A 120 12.46 1.55 7.45
C ARG A 120 13.13 2.90 7.67
N TRP A 121 13.33 3.66 6.60
CA TRP A 121 13.86 5.02 6.67
C TRP A 121 12.93 5.96 7.44
N ARG A 122 11.62 5.92 7.14
CA ARG A 122 10.60 6.73 7.84
C ARG A 122 10.49 6.40 9.33
N ARG A 123 10.67 5.13 9.70
CA ARG A 123 10.65 4.68 11.09
C ARG A 123 11.87 5.16 11.90
N GLY A 124 12.87 5.76 11.26
CA GLY A 124 14.07 6.25 11.95
C GLY A 124 15.03 5.13 12.36
N ASP A 125 14.90 3.93 11.79
CA ASP A 125 15.88 2.84 11.91
C ASP A 125 17.13 3.19 11.07
N LEU A 126 17.85 4.23 11.47
CA LEU A 126 19.15 4.64 10.93
C LEU A 126 20.26 3.61 11.18
N ARG A 127 19.95 2.42 11.71
CA ARG A 127 20.90 1.31 11.87
C ARG A 127 21.30 0.66 10.53
N GLY A 128 20.64 0.99 9.42
CA GLY A 128 21.02 0.52 8.08
C GLY A 128 21.72 1.56 7.19
N ALA A 129 21.96 2.79 7.66
CA ALA A 129 22.44 3.91 6.83
C ALA A 129 23.92 4.28 7.06
N ARG A 130 24.76 3.32 7.47
CA ARG A 130 26.22 3.44 7.53
C ARG A 130 26.76 2.04 7.23
N VAL A 131 27.43 1.75 6.11
CA VAL A 131 28.63 2.38 5.57
C VAL A 131 28.77 2.00 4.08
N ILE A 132 28.92 2.99 3.19
CA ILE A 132 29.64 2.82 1.92
C ILE A 132 30.42 4.12 1.71
N GLY A 133 31.76 4.02 1.75
CA GLY A 133 32.72 5.14 1.85
C GLY A 133 33.20 5.28 3.29
N GLU A 134 34.43 4.92 3.67
CA GLU A 134 35.71 4.92 2.96
C GLU A 134 36.47 3.58 3.03
#